data_AF-A0A401GV30-F1
#
_entry.id   AF-A0A401GV30-F1
#
_cell.length_a   1.000
_cell.length_b   1.000
_cell.length_c   1.000
_cell.angle_alpha   90.00
_cell.angle_beta   90.00
_cell.angle_gamma   90.00
#
_symmetry.space_group_name_H-M   'P 1'
#
loop_
_entity.id
_entity.type
_entity.pdbx_description
1 polymer ?
#
loop_
_entity_poly.entity_id
_entity_poly.type
_entity_poly.pdbx_seq_one_letter_code
_entity_poly.pdbx_strand_id
1 'polypeptide(L)'
;MMAKKPIWEWIPNCQQVFDTLKAKFVSAPMLLMPDKMKPFIIESDASLVATGAVLRQTDVNGDLHPCGYLSKSFNPAERNYEIYDRELLGIVRTLEEWCHYLDGSLHPIVIHSDHKNLTYYRTAQKLNRRQAPWSLFLSQFELQLVHVPGMQMIQSDTLSRLLGKGDRDHDNEDRILLPEALFMHSISTQLY
;
A
#
# COMPACT_ATOMS: atom_id res chain seq x y z
N MET A 1 7.71 17.97 -39.23
CA MET A 1 8.89 18.25 -38.38
C MET A 1 8.42 18.15 -36.93
N MET A 2 8.82 17.12 -36.18
CA MET A 2 8.39 17.00 -34.77
C MET A 2 9.05 18.11 -33.96
N ALA A 3 8.27 18.82 -33.14
CA ALA A 3 8.82 19.80 -32.22
C ALA A 3 9.77 19.10 -31.24
N LYS A 4 11.02 19.58 -31.12
CA LYS A 4 11.92 19.13 -30.05
C LYS A 4 11.21 19.39 -28.72
N LYS A 5 11.14 18.37 -27.85
CA LYS A 5 10.75 18.59 -26.45
C LYS A 5 11.64 19.72 -25.90
N PRO A 6 11.07 20.75 -25.24
CA PRO A 6 11.86 21.79 -24.61
C PRO A 6 12.79 21.13 -23.58
N ILE A 7 14.04 21.59 -23.54
CA ILE A 7 14.97 21.19 -22.48
C ILE A 7 14.42 21.79 -21.19
N TRP A 8 14.02 20.93 -20.27
CA TRP A 8 13.52 21.34 -18.96
C TRP A 8 14.71 21.46 -18.01
N GLU A 9 14.88 22.66 -17.44
CA GLU A 9 15.97 22.98 -16.53
C GLU A 9 15.43 23.23 -15.12
N TRP A 10 16.10 22.63 -14.12
CA TRP A 10 15.76 22.84 -12.71
C TRP A 10 16.32 24.18 -12.22
N ILE A 11 15.54 25.25 -12.43
CA ILE A 11 15.90 26.60 -11.96
C ILE A 11 15.66 26.75 -10.44
N PRO A 12 16.31 27.72 -9.76
CA PRO A 12 16.15 27.93 -8.31
C PRO A 12 14.70 28.11 -7.84
N ASN A 13 13.82 28.69 -8.68
CA ASN A 13 12.39 28.80 -8.38
C ASN A 13 11.69 27.43 -8.31
N CYS A 14 12.09 26.45 -9.14
CA CYS A 14 11.58 25.07 -9.05
C CYS A 14 11.95 24.44 -7.71
N GLN A 15 13.19 24.66 -7.25
CA GLN A 15 13.64 24.20 -5.94
C GLN A 15 12.79 24.81 -4.81
N GLN A 16 12.60 26.14 -4.82
CA GLN A 16 11.79 26.84 -3.81
C GLN A 16 10.33 26.36 -3.77
N VAL A 17 9.70 26.16 -4.94
CA VAL A 17 8.33 25.61 -5.04
C VAL A 17 8.29 24.17 -4.55
N PHE A 18 9.27 23.34 -4.89
CA PHE A 18 9.37 21.94 -4.44
C PHE A 18 9.57 21.85 -2.92
N ASP A 19 10.41 22.69 -2.33
CA ASP A 19 10.61 22.76 -0.88
C ASP A 19 9.35 23.25 -0.16
N THR A 20 8.64 24.23 -0.74
CA THR A 20 7.33 24.70 -0.24
C THR A 20 6.27 23.59 -0.29
N LEU A 21 6.24 22.80 -1.36
CA LEU A 21 5.34 21.65 -1.48
C LEU A 21 5.65 20.59 -0.43
N LYS A 22 6.93 20.17 -0.28
CA LYS A 22 7.34 19.24 0.77
C LYS A 22 6.93 19.72 2.16
N ALA A 23 7.17 20.99 2.48
CA ALA A 23 6.79 21.59 3.77
C ALA A 23 5.27 21.52 4.01
N LYS A 24 4.44 21.74 2.99
CA LYS A 24 2.98 21.59 3.09
C LYS A 24 2.55 20.14 3.28
N PHE A 25 3.13 19.21 2.51
CA PHE A 25 2.82 17.77 2.59
C PHE A 25 3.08 17.15 3.96
N VAL A 26 4.02 17.68 4.74
CA VAL A 26 4.32 17.22 6.12
C VAL A 26 3.63 18.07 7.20
N SER A 27 2.79 19.04 6.83
CA SER A 27 2.10 19.94 7.77
C SER A 27 0.62 19.56 7.96
N ALA A 28 0.09 19.77 9.17
CA ALA A 28 -1.35 19.72 9.39
C ALA A 28 -2.05 20.86 8.60
N PRO A 29 -3.23 20.62 8.00
CA PRO A 29 -4.10 19.44 8.12
C PRO A 29 -3.87 18.36 7.04
N MET A 30 -2.79 18.42 6.26
CA MET A 30 -2.54 17.41 5.21
C MET A 30 -2.17 16.04 5.78
N LEU A 31 -1.51 16.01 6.95
CA LEU A 31 -1.23 14.77 7.68
C LEU A 31 -2.01 14.74 9.00
N LEU A 32 -2.85 13.72 9.19
CA LEU A 32 -3.55 13.46 10.46
C LEU A 32 -2.65 12.65 11.41
N MET A 33 -2.74 12.92 12.72
CA MET A 33 -2.09 12.06 13.72
C MET A 33 -2.84 10.73 13.82
N PRO A 34 -2.17 9.56 13.69
CA PRO A 34 -2.81 8.25 13.82
C PRO A 34 -3.52 8.07 15.18
N ASP A 35 -4.79 7.67 15.13
CA ASP A 35 -5.60 7.30 16.29
C ASP A 35 -5.89 5.79 16.26
N LYS A 36 -5.30 5.05 17.19
CA LYS A 36 -5.47 3.58 17.31
C LYS A 36 -6.90 3.13 17.62
N MET A 37 -7.76 4.04 18.10
CA MET A 37 -9.16 3.73 18.42
C MET A 37 -10.07 3.77 17.18
N LYS A 38 -9.56 4.22 16.03
CA LYS A 38 -10.28 4.34 14.76
C LYS A 38 -9.82 3.27 13.75
N PRO A 39 -10.68 2.86 12.80
CA PRO A 39 -10.27 2.00 11.70
C PRO A 39 -9.17 2.64 10.85
N PHE A 40 -8.28 1.81 10.32
CA PHE A 40 -7.24 2.21 9.37
C PHE A 40 -7.59 1.74 7.97
N ILE A 41 -7.36 2.63 6.98
CA ILE A 41 -7.41 2.31 5.56
C ILE A 41 -6.00 2.47 5.00
N ILE A 42 -5.51 1.49 4.27
CA ILE A 42 -4.20 1.49 3.63
C ILE A 42 -4.42 1.40 2.12
N GLU A 43 -3.89 2.36 1.36
CA GLU A 43 -3.75 2.21 -0.10
C GLU A 43 -2.35 1.70 -0.38
N SER A 44 -2.21 0.57 -1.08
CA SER A 44 -0.92 -0.04 -1.43
C SER A 44 -0.86 -0.35 -2.92
N ASP A 45 0.29 -0.10 -3.54
CA ASP A 45 0.53 -0.23 -4.98
C ASP A 45 2.00 -0.61 -5.25
N ALA A 46 2.27 -1.42 -6.28
CA ALA A 46 3.63 -1.71 -6.73
C ALA A 46 3.84 -1.49 -8.24
N SER A 47 4.95 -0.83 -8.58
CA SER A 47 5.43 -0.73 -9.97
C SER A 47 6.42 -1.86 -10.29
N LEU A 48 7.12 -1.81 -11.43
CA LEU A 48 8.23 -2.73 -11.67
C LEU A 48 9.49 -2.34 -10.87
N VAL A 49 9.50 -1.17 -10.22
CA VAL A 49 10.70 -0.55 -9.62
C VAL A 49 10.60 -0.21 -8.13
N ALA A 50 9.41 0.00 -7.57
CA ALA A 50 9.20 0.33 -6.16
C ALA A 50 7.77 -0.01 -5.67
N THR A 51 7.60 -0.06 -4.36
CA THR A 51 6.28 -0.11 -3.68
C THR A 51 5.92 1.27 -3.14
N GLY A 52 4.67 1.71 -3.30
CA GLY A 52 4.12 2.93 -2.72
C GLY A 52 2.90 2.62 -1.85
N ALA A 53 2.76 3.31 -0.71
CA ALA A 53 1.59 3.15 0.15
C ALA A 53 1.22 4.43 0.91
N VAL A 54 -0.06 4.52 1.30
CA VAL A 54 -0.64 5.61 2.07
C VAL A 54 -1.48 5.05 3.21
N LEU A 55 -1.16 5.41 4.45
CA LEU A 55 -2.02 5.18 5.61
C LEU A 55 -3.06 6.29 5.67
N ARG A 56 -4.32 5.96 5.90
CA ARG A 56 -5.43 6.91 5.97
C ARG A 56 -6.38 6.58 7.12
N GLN A 57 -7.01 7.63 7.68
CA GLN A 57 -8.09 7.52 8.66
C GLN A 57 -9.11 8.64 8.44
N THR A 58 -10.33 8.42 8.92
CA THR A 58 -11.37 9.45 8.92
C THR A 58 -11.17 10.43 10.07
N ASP A 59 -11.36 11.72 9.79
CA ASP A 59 -11.26 12.80 10.78
C ASP A 59 -12.49 12.83 11.72
N VAL A 60 -12.84 13.98 12.29
CA VAL A 60 -14.07 14.15 13.11
C VAL A 60 -15.31 14.48 12.27
N ASN A 61 -15.14 14.92 11.03
CA ASN A 61 -16.21 15.28 10.09
C ASN A 61 -16.60 14.09 9.18
N GLY A 62 -15.74 13.08 9.10
CA GLY A 62 -15.90 11.89 8.24
C GLY A 62 -15.03 11.91 6.98
N ASP A 63 -14.22 12.96 6.78
CA ASP A 63 -13.33 13.10 5.65
C ASP A 63 -12.09 12.20 5.81
N LEU A 64 -11.61 11.62 4.70
CA LEU A 64 -10.51 10.65 4.71
C LEU A 64 -9.14 11.34 4.52
N HIS A 65 -8.39 11.47 5.62
CA HIS A 65 -7.07 12.12 5.63
C HIS A 65 -5.92 11.10 5.65
N PRO A 66 -4.81 11.38 4.93
CA PRO A 66 -3.61 10.58 5.06
C PRO A 66 -2.93 10.84 6.41
N CYS A 67 -2.43 9.76 7.01
CA CYS A 67 -1.72 9.75 8.30
C CYS A 67 -0.23 9.41 8.12
N GLY A 68 0.14 8.87 6.95
CA GLY A 68 1.51 8.49 6.62
C GLY A 68 1.65 8.12 5.15
N TYR A 69 2.85 8.31 4.61
CA TYR A 69 3.23 7.94 3.25
C TYR A 69 4.47 7.04 3.30
N LEU A 70 4.50 6.00 2.48
CA LEU A 70 5.63 5.09 2.34
C LEU A 70 5.98 4.92 0.86
N SER A 71 7.26 4.98 0.52
CA SER A 71 7.77 4.59 -0.80
C SER A 71 9.11 3.88 -0.62
N LYS A 72 9.26 2.71 -1.25
CA LYS A 72 10.44 1.84 -1.06
C LYS A 72 10.82 1.15 -2.36
N SER A 73 11.93 1.57 -2.94
CA SER A 73 12.52 0.97 -4.14
C SER A 73 12.79 -0.53 -3.98
N PHE A 74 12.60 -1.29 -5.06
CA PHE A 74 13.01 -2.69 -5.12
C PHE A 74 14.52 -2.82 -5.34
N ASN A 75 15.12 -3.73 -4.59
CA ASN A 75 16.48 -4.23 -4.80
C ASN A 75 16.54 -5.13 -6.07
N PRO A 76 17.73 -5.49 -6.58
CA PRO A 76 17.85 -6.25 -7.83
C PRO A 76 17.17 -7.62 -7.82
N ALA A 77 17.00 -8.28 -6.68
CA ALA A 77 16.30 -9.55 -6.57
C ALA A 77 14.78 -9.36 -6.55
N GLU A 78 14.28 -8.37 -5.81
CA GLU A 78 12.85 -8.03 -5.71
C GLU A 78 12.26 -7.55 -7.05
N ARG A 79 13.05 -6.89 -7.91
CA ARG A 79 12.60 -6.49 -9.26
C ARG A 79 12.24 -7.67 -10.16
N ASN A 80 12.83 -8.84 -9.89
CA ASN A 80 12.59 -10.08 -10.63
C ASN A 80 11.45 -10.92 -10.03
N TYR A 81 10.68 -10.38 -9.09
CA TYR A 81 9.49 -11.05 -8.56
C TYR A 81 8.33 -10.93 -9.55
N GLU A 82 7.44 -11.93 -9.55
CA GLU A 82 6.18 -11.87 -10.29
C GLU A 82 5.32 -10.68 -9.79
N ILE A 83 4.37 -10.18 -10.60
CA ILE A 83 3.54 -9.02 -10.24
C ILE A 83 2.87 -9.24 -8.87
N TYR A 84 2.25 -10.40 -8.66
CA TYR A 84 1.64 -10.79 -7.39
C TYR A 84 2.59 -10.74 -6.19
N ASP A 85 3.83 -11.25 -6.32
CA ASP A 85 4.84 -11.22 -5.24
C ASP A 85 5.31 -9.79 -4.93
N ARG A 86 5.23 -8.85 -5.89
CA ARG A 86 5.58 -7.42 -5.70
C ARG A 86 4.48 -6.66 -4.98
N GLU A 87 3.22 -6.86 -5.37
CA GLU A 87 2.06 -6.29 -4.69
C GLU A 87 1.96 -6.77 -3.24
N LEU A 88 2.10 -8.08 -3.03
CA LEU A 88 2.10 -8.69 -1.70
C LEU A 88 3.26 -8.16 -0.83
N LEU A 89 4.44 -7.96 -1.42
CA LEU A 89 5.58 -7.33 -0.73
C LEU A 89 5.31 -5.85 -0.38
N GLY A 90 4.55 -5.12 -1.21
CA GLY A 90 4.06 -3.77 -0.90
C GLY A 90 3.23 -3.75 0.38
N ILE A 91 2.25 -4.66 0.48
CA ILE A 91 1.41 -4.80 1.68
C ILE A 91 2.26 -5.18 2.90
N VAL A 92 3.12 -6.20 2.78
CA VAL A 92 3.98 -6.65 3.90
C VAL A 92 4.85 -5.50 4.43
N ARG A 93 5.56 -4.78 3.55
CA ARG A 93 6.38 -3.62 3.94
C ARG A 93 5.59 -2.53 4.65
N THR A 94 4.35 -2.33 4.23
CA THR A 94 3.45 -1.31 4.78
C THR A 94 2.98 -1.68 6.19
N LEU A 95 2.66 -2.95 6.39
CA LEU A 95 2.32 -3.51 7.71
C LEU A 95 3.54 -3.61 8.63
N GLU A 96 4.75 -3.88 8.11
CA GLU A 96 6.00 -3.83 8.88
C GLU A 96 6.28 -2.41 9.40
N GLU A 97 6.22 -1.38 8.53
CA GLU A 97 6.49 0.01 8.88
C GLU A 97 5.51 0.55 9.94
N TRP A 98 4.20 0.32 9.73
CA TRP A 98 3.15 0.81 10.62
C TRP A 98 2.66 -0.22 11.64
N CYS A 99 3.42 -1.31 11.85
CA CYS A 99 3.12 -2.36 12.83
C CYS A 99 2.79 -1.78 14.21
N HIS A 100 3.56 -0.78 14.65
CA HIS A 100 3.37 -0.08 15.94
C HIS A 100 2.04 0.69 16.07
N TYR A 101 1.29 0.93 14.98
CA TYR A 101 -0.09 1.46 15.00
C TYR A 101 -1.14 0.37 14.78
N LEU A 102 -0.83 -0.63 13.95
CA LEU A 102 -1.76 -1.61 13.42
C LEU A 102 -1.86 -2.90 14.26
N ASP A 103 -0.81 -3.25 14.99
CA ASP A 103 -0.79 -4.38 15.91
C ASP A 103 -1.74 -4.13 17.09
N GLY A 104 -2.54 -5.15 17.42
CA GLY A 104 -3.62 -5.06 18.41
C GLY A 104 -4.75 -4.09 18.03
N SER A 105 -4.91 -3.73 16.75
CA SER A 105 -6.03 -2.89 16.28
C SER A 105 -7.38 -3.46 16.70
N LEU A 106 -8.25 -2.60 17.25
CA LEU A 106 -9.62 -2.97 17.64
C LEU A 106 -10.56 -3.18 16.44
N HIS A 107 -10.15 -2.70 15.25
CA HIS A 107 -10.92 -2.76 14.02
C HIS A 107 -10.15 -3.51 12.94
N PRO A 108 -10.84 -4.18 12.00
CA PRO A 108 -10.19 -4.70 10.80
C PRO A 108 -9.48 -3.60 10.02
N ILE A 109 -8.29 -3.90 9.51
CA ILE A 109 -7.47 -2.99 8.72
C ILE A 109 -7.83 -3.19 7.26
N VAL A 110 -8.41 -2.17 6.64
CA VAL A 110 -8.81 -2.23 5.23
C VAL A 110 -7.61 -1.92 4.35
N ILE A 111 -7.32 -2.79 3.38
CA ILE A 111 -6.25 -2.59 2.40
C ILE A 111 -6.88 -2.48 1.01
N HIS A 112 -6.67 -1.34 0.36
CA HIS A 112 -6.98 -1.09 -1.04
C HIS A 112 -5.76 -1.43 -1.91
N SER A 113 -5.98 -2.20 -2.97
CA SER A 113 -5.01 -2.52 -4.02
C SER A 113 -5.74 -2.63 -5.37
N ASP A 114 -5.07 -2.37 -6.49
CA ASP A 114 -5.64 -2.57 -7.84
C ASP A 114 -5.52 -4.02 -8.32
N HIS A 115 -4.80 -4.86 -7.59
CA HIS A 115 -4.53 -6.24 -7.98
C HIS A 115 -5.60 -7.20 -7.45
N LYS A 116 -6.60 -7.52 -8.28
CA LYS A 116 -7.75 -8.39 -7.92
C LYS A 116 -7.35 -9.70 -7.24
N ASN A 117 -6.26 -10.33 -7.66
CA ASN A 117 -5.90 -11.66 -7.12
C ASN A 117 -5.47 -11.60 -5.65
N LEU A 118 -5.21 -10.40 -5.11
CA LEU A 118 -4.98 -10.21 -3.68
C LEU A 118 -6.27 -10.25 -2.84
N THR A 119 -7.48 -10.05 -3.39
CA THR A 119 -8.71 -10.23 -2.60
C THR A 119 -8.91 -11.68 -2.16
N TYR A 120 -8.24 -12.63 -2.82
CA TYR A 120 -8.26 -14.06 -2.50
C TYR A 120 -7.09 -14.52 -1.60
N TYR A 121 -6.36 -13.60 -0.96
CA TYR A 121 -5.22 -13.94 -0.08
C TYR A 121 -5.56 -14.88 1.09
N ARG A 122 -6.85 -15.02 1.47
CA ARG A 122 -7.36 -15.96 2.50
C ARG A 122 -7.72 -17.36 1.98
N THR A 123 -7.58 -17.64 0.67
CA THR A 123 -8.01 -18.92 0.06
C THR A 123 -6.98 -20.04 0.26
N ALA A 124 -7.32 -21.33 0.02
CA ALA A 124 -6.53 -22.53 0.35
C ALA A 124 -5.65 -23.08 -0.80
N GLN A 125 -4.32 -23.03 -0.68
CA GLN A 125 -3.45 -23.03 -1.87
C GLN A 125 -2.00 -23.55 -1.54
N LYS A 126 -0.95 -23.23 -2.33
CA LYS A 126 0.45 -23.74 -2.14
C LYS A 126 1.51 -22.62 -2.13
N LEU A 127 1.90 -22.21 -0.91
CA LEU A 127 2.93 -21.19 -0.66
C LEU A 127 4.29 -21.52 -1.27
N ASN A 128 4.91 -20.54 -1.93
CA ASN A 128 6.33 -20.55 -2.24
C ASN A 128 7.18 -20.21 -0.99
N ARG A 129 8.51 -20.45 -1.04
CA ARG A 129 9.41 -20.26 0.13
C ARG A 129 9.50 -18.82 0.64
N ARG A 130 9.15 -17.81 -0.17
CA ARG A 130 9.11 -16.38 0.22
C ARG A 130 7.76 -16.01 0.82
N GLN A 131 6.68 -16.51 0.22
CA GLN A 131 5.31 -16.26 0.65
C GLN A 131 4.98 -16.88 2.01
N ALA A 132 5.61 -18.00 2.39
CA ALA A 132 5.32 -18.65 3.68
C ALA A 132 5.63 -17.78 4.91
N PRO A 133 6.82 -17.14 5.04
CA PRO A 133 7.05 -16.11 6.06
C PRO A 133 6.05 -14.95 6.02
N TRP A 134 5.72 -14.45 4.83
CA TRP A 134 4.76 -13.35 4.67
C TRP A 134 3.35 -13.74 5.12
N SER A 135 2.89 -14.95 4.80
CA SER A 135 1.58 -15.47 5.23
C SER A 135 1.47 -15.56 6.76
N LEU A 136 2.53 -15.99 7.44
CA LEU A 136 2.58 -16.04 8.92
C LEU A 136 2.67 -14.65 9.57
N PHE A 137 3.24 -13.67 8.87
CA PHE A 137 3.21 -12.27 9.31
C PHE A 137 1.82 -11.67 9.13
N LEU A 138 1.22 -11.84 7.95
CA LEU A 138 -0.12 -11.34 7.62
C LEU A 138 -1.22 -11.93 8.52
N SER A 139 -1.07 -13.17 9.00
CA SER A 139 -2.02 -13.79 9.93
C SER A 139 -2.04 -13.20 11.35
N GLN A 140 -1.15 -12.25 11.66
CA GLN A 140 -1.17 -11.51 12.93
C GLN A 140 -2.20 -10.36 12.91
N PHE A 141 -2.72 -9.99 11.73
CA PHE A 141 -3.58 -8.84 11.53
C PHE A 141 -4.96 -9.25 10.98
N GLU A 142 -6.03 -8.61 11.47
CA GLU A 142 -7.38 -8.71 10.90
C GLU A 142 -7.49 -7.83 9.65
N LEU A 143 -6.98 -8.32 8.51
CA LEU A 143 -6.94 -7.57 7.25
C LEU A 143 -8.22 -7.74 6.42
N GLN A 144 -8.67 -6.69 5.73
CA GLN A 144 -9.75 -6.75 4.74
C GLN A 144 -9.24 -6.18 3.41
N LEU A 145 -8.92 -7.06 2.46
CA LEU A 145 -8.40 -6.65 1.15
C LEU A 145 -9.55 -6.37 0.18
N VAL A 146 -9.59 -5.14 -0.34
CA VAL A 146 -10.60 -4.63 -1.26
C VAL A 146 -9.91 -4.20 -2.55
N HIS A 147 -10.39 -4.71 -3.68
CA HIS A 147 -9.91 -4.26 -4.98
C HIS A 147 -10.47 -2.87 -5.31
N VAL A 148 -9.58 -1.90 -5.53
CA VAL A 148 -9.89 -0.52 -5.92
C VAL A 148 -9.11 -0.20 -7.20
N PRO A 149 -9.76 0.25 -8.30
CA PRO A 149 -9.04 0.56 -9.55
C PRO A 149 -7.95 1.61 -9.31
N GLY A 150 -6.73 1.40 -9.81
CA GLY A 150 -5.57 2.28 -9.58
C GLY A 150 -5.79 3.76 -9.90
N MET A 151 -6.71 4.09 -10.84
CA MET A 151 -7.12 5.47 -11.13
C MET A 151 -7.75 6.21 -9.92
N GLN A 152 -8.21 5.50 -8.89
CA GLN A 152 -8.70 6.07 -7.63
C GLN A 152 -7.58 6.16 -6.57
N MET A 153 -6.49 5.40 -6.72
CA MET A 153 -5.35 5.33 -5.79
C MET A 153 -4.14 6.16 -6.24
N ILE A 154 -4.41 7.35 -6.78
CA ILE A 154 -3.40 8.22 -7.42
C ILE A 154 -2.17 8.47 -6.52
N GLN A 155 -2.34 8.51 -5.20
CA GLN A 155 -1.25 8.79 -4.26
C GLN A 155 -0.28 7.61 -4.13
N SER A 156 -0.75 6.37 -3.91
CA SER A 156 0.13 5.19 -3.84
C SER A 156 0.76 4.88 -5.20
N ASP A 157 -0.01 5.01 -6.30
CA ASP A 157 0.47 4.89 -7.69
C ASP A 157 1.60 5.89 -8.00
N THR A 158 1.45 7.15 -7.59
CA THR A 158 2.52 8.16 -7.75
C THR A 158 3.75 7.83 -6.89
N LEU A 159 3.57 7.21 -5.72
CA LEU A 159 4.66 6.81 -4.82
C LEU A 159 5.38 5.53 -5.26
N SER A 160 4.74 4.66 -6.03
CA SER A 160 5.36 3.45 -6.60
C SER A 160 6.11 3.76 -7.90
N ARG A 161 5.66 4.76 -8.67
CA ARG A 161 6.25 5.14 -9.97
C ARG A 161 7.48 6.06 -9.83
N LEU A 162 8.67 5.51 -10.05
CA LEU A 162 9.89 6.32 -10.20
C LEU A 162 9.92 7.02 -11.58
N LEU A 163 9.82 8.34 -11.60
CA LEU A 163 9.93 9.17 -12.82
C LEU A 163 11.22 8.86 -13.60
N GLY A 164 11.09 8.17 -14.73
CA GLY A 164 12.20 7.88 -15.65
C GLY A 164 12.18 6.51 -16.32
N LYS A 165 11.39 5.54 -15.82
CA LYS A 165 11.12 4.27 -16.50
C LYS A 165 9.64 4.13 -16.80
N GLY A 166 9.32 3.80 -18.04
CA GLY A 166 7.96 3.63 -18.51
C GLY A 166 7.47 2.22 -18.23
N ASP A 167 6.78 2.04 -17.11
CA ASP A 167 6.22 0.75 -16.69
C ASP A 167 4.77 0.61 -17.18
N ARG A 168 4.57 -0.26 -18.18
CA ARG A 168 3.29 -0.91 -18.49
C ARG A 168 3.58 -2.29 -19.08
N ASP A 169 3.39 -3.32 -18.28
CA ASP A 169 2.97 -4.64 -18.73
C ASP A 169 2.02 -5.21 -17.67
N HIS A 170 0.77 -5.44 -18.07
CA HIS A 170 -0.21 -6.21 -17.29
C HIS A 170 -0.14 -7.66 -17.79
N ASP A 171 0.31 -8.59 -16.96
CA ASP A 171 0.07 -10.02 -17.17
C ASP A 171 -0.53 -10.64 -15.92
N ASN A 172 -1.67 -11.31 -16.11
CA ASN A 172 -2.63 -11.62 -15.06
C ASN A 172 -2.80 -13.14 -14.95
N GLU A 173 -2.02 -13.76 -14.05
CA GLU A 173 -2.00 -15.21 -13.81
C GLU A 173 -2.45 -15.54 -12.37
N ASP A 174 -3.43 -16.44 -12.23
CA ASP A 174 -4.14 -16.72 -10.97
C ASP A 174 -3.38 -17.71 -10.05
N ARG A 175 -2.92 -17.28 -8.86
CA ARG A 175 -2.05 -18.06 -7.93
C ARG A 175 -2.31 -17.86 -6.41
N ILE A 176 -1.38 -18.27 -5.50
CA ILE A 176 -1.69 -19.21 -4.39
C ILE A 176 -1.00 -19.10 -2.95
N LEU A 177 -1.78 -18.87 -1.86
CA LEU A 177 -1.53 -18.95 -0.36
C LEU A 177 -2.20 -20.12 0.48
N LEU A 178 -3.07 -19.95 1.53
CA LEU A 178 -3.56 -21.00 2.53
C LEU A 178 -4.98 -20.83 3.23
N PRO A 179 -5.67 -21.93 3.69
CA PRO A 179 -7.12 -22.00 4.08
C PRO A 179 -7.61 -21.27 5.35
N GLU A 180 -8.92 -20.99 5.35
CA GLU A 180 -9.70 -20.23 6.36
C GLU A 180 -9.71 -20.77 7.80
N ALA A 181 -9.60 -22.09 8.00
CA ALA A 181 -9.73 -22.74 9.33
C ALA A 181 -8.59 -22.44 10.33
N LEU A 182 -7.61 -21.60 9.97
CA LEU A 182 -6.46 -21.23 10.79
C LEU A 182 -6.57 -19.82 11.40
N PHE A 183 -7.58 -19.03 11.03
CA PHE A 183 -7.80 -17.71 11.60
C PHE A 183 -8.74 -17.80 12.81
N MET A 184 -8.30 -17.29 13.96
CA MET A 184 -9.15 -17.17 15.14
C MET A 184 -10.23 -16.12 14.88
N HIS A 185 -11.47 -16.55 14.59
CA HIS A 185 -12.61 -15.64 14.59
C HIS A 185 -12.71 -14.98 15.97
N SER A 186 -12.65 -13.65 16.01
CA SER A 186 -12.93 -12.88 17.20
C SER A 186 -14.33 -13.24 17.71
N ILE A 187 -14.40 -13.79 18.93
CA ILE A 187 -15.64 -14.30 19.50
C ILE A 187 -16.62 -13.13 19.66
N SER A 188 -17.78 -13.25 19.04
CA SER A 188 -18.86 -12.28 19.15
C SER A 188 -19.35 -12.20 20.59
N THR A 189 -18.86 -11.22 21.35
CA THR A 189 -19.31 -10.90 22.71
C THR A 189 -20.65 -10.17 22.69
N GLN A 190 -21.70 -10.87 22.26
CA GLN A 190 -23.05 -10.57 22.70
C GLN A 190 -23.28 -11.20 24.07
N LEU A 191 -23.22 -10.40 25.13
CA LEU A 191 -23.67 -10.79 26.46
C LEU A 191 -24.48 -9.65 27.09
N TYR A 192 -25.80 -9.89 27.14
CA TYR A 192 -26.86 -9.26 27.94
C TYR A 192 -27.15 -7.76 27.75
#